data_AF-A0A8H4EK56-F1
#
_entry.id   AF-A0A8H4EK56-F1
#
_cell.length_a   1.000
_cell.length_b   1.000
_cell.length_c   1.000
_cell.angle_alpha   90.00
_cell.angle_beta   90.00
_cell.angle_gamma   90.00
#
_symmetry.space_group_name_H-M   'P 1'
#
loop_
_entity.id
_entity.type
_entity.pdbx_description
1 polymer ?
#
loop_
_entity_poly.entity_id
_entity_poly.type
_entity_poly.pdbx_seq_one_letter_code
_entity_poly.pdbx_strand_id
1 'polypeptide(L)'
;MLCFLIVATIKGLSNNTQNLLLIATIILGFLHLIFEIRQFIYSPLSWITDVWNYFDIGAILFPVLTSIDWLQSSTTPIWAVTISILLLELKFITFFCAIEFGGTHWAMIIGIISEIELFYMLPYQCRKNNWFPEIIFYRFSLDKLYDIISKIKNNNWDDTIEKPFLSNSLLKIVDIDKTEIEEVTQKAADNEKIIQKLEHNEKMIQKLTENENKLIQKLEDNEKIIQELKKFLMKELELREME
;
A
#
# COMPACT_ATOMS: atom_id res chain seq x y z
N MET A 1 19.78 16.08 -2.84
CA MET A 1 20.61 16.91 -3.74
C MET A 1 19.78 17.80 -4.67
N LEU A 2 18.69 18.41 -4.19
CA LEU A 2 17.79 19.21 -5.03
C LEU A 2 18.42 20.55 -5.47
N CYS A 3 19.30 21.11 -4.64
CA CYS A 3 20.01 22.37 -4.90
C CYS A 3 20.83 22.32 -6.20
N PHE A 4 21.50 21.19 -6.47
CA PHE A 4 22.25 20.98 -7.71
C PHE A 4 21.35 20.99 -8.93
N LEU A 5 20.20 20.30 -8.84
CA LEU A 5 19.24 20.22 -9.94
C LEU A 5 18.67 21.60 -10.28
N ILE A 6 18.37 22.41 -9.26
CA ILE A 6 17.90 23.80 -9.42
C ILE A 6 18.95 24.63 -10.16
N VAL A 7 20.22 24.54 -9.74
CA VAL A 7 21.32 25.26 -10.40
C VAL A 7 21.49 24.84 -11.86
N ALA A 8 21.37 23.54 -12.13
CA ALA A 8 21.60 23.02 -13.48
C ALA A 8 20.43 23.26 -14.45
N THR A 9 19.20 23.42 -13.95
CA THR A 9 17.99 23.56 -14.78
C THR A 9 17.58 25.02 -15.00
N ILE A 10 17.72 25.88 -13.99
CA ILE A 10 17.26 27.28 -14.06
C ILE A 10 18.36 28.15 -14.67
N LYS A 11 18.13 28.62 -15.90
CA LYS A 11 18.99 29.63 -16.55
C LYS A 11 18.70 31.02 -15.98
N GLY A 12 19.76 31.75 -15.60
CA GLY A 12 19.66 33.15 -15.15
C GLY A 12 19.67 33.35 -13.63
N LEU A 13 20.15 32.37 -12.85
CA LEU A 13 20.39 32.57 -11.42
C LEU A 13 21.48 33.63 -11.16
N SER A 14 21.35 34.38 -10.07
CA SER A 14 22.42 35.26 -9.64
C SER A 14 23.63 34.43 -9.17
N ASN A 15 24.85 34.88 -9.46
CA ASN A 15 26.08 34.17 -9.06
C ASN A 15 26.11 33.88 -7.55
N ASN A 16 25.60 34.78 -6.71
CA ASN A 16 25.56 34.58 -5.26
C ASN A 16 24.64 33.41 -4.86
N THR A 17 23.44 33.35 -5.43
CA THR A 17 22.48 32.26 -5.16
C THR A 17 23.00 30.93 -5.73
N GLN A 18 23.60 30.96 -6.92
CA GLN A 18 24.21 29.78 -7.53
C GLN A 18 25.31 29.21 -6.63
N ASN A 19 26.25 30.05 -6.18
CA ASN A 19 27.35 29.61 -5.31
C ASN A 19 26.83 29.05 -3.99
N LEU A 20 25.81 29.68 -3.39
CA LEU A 20 25.18 29.20 -2.17
C LEU A 20 24.55 27.80 -2.36
N LEU A 21 23.84 27.58 -3.46
CA LEU A 21 23.21 26.28 -3.76
C LEU A 21 24.23 25.18 -4.07
N LEU A 22 25.35 25.51 -4.72
CA LEU A 22 26.45 24.58 -4.95
C LEU A 22 27.15 24.20 -3.64
N ILE A 23 27.39 25.17 -2.76
CA ILE A 23 27.93 24.91 -1.41
C ILE A 23 26.97 24.02 -0.60
N ALA A 24 25.65 24.30 -0.65
CA ALA A 24 24.65 23.47 0.00
C ALA A 24 24.63 22.03 -0.56
N THR A 25 24.85 21.87 -1.86
CA THR A 25 24.98 20.55 -2.51
C THR A 25 26.20 19.79 -1.96
N ILE A 26 27.34 20.45 -1.82
CA ILE A 26 28.56 19.85 -1.27
C ILE A 26 28.32 19.39 0.17
N ILE A 27 27.75 20.25 1.02
CA ILE A 27 27.46 19.93 2.43
C ILE A 27 26.50 18.74 2.52
N LEU A 28 25.42 18.75 1.75
CA LEU A 28 24.45 17.66 1.73
C LEU A 28 25.07 16.36 1.21
N GLY A 29 25.97 16.43 0.22
CA GLY A 29 26.70 15.28 -0.29
C GLY A 29 27.60 14.64 0.76
N PHE A 30 28.37 15.44 1.51
CA PHE A 30 29.16 14.94 2.63
C PHE A 30 28.29 14.30 3.72
N LEU A 31 27.13 14.89 4.02
CA LEU A 31 26.19 14.30 4.97
C LEU A 31 25.71 12.91 4.50
N HIS A 32 25.34 12.77 3.22
CA HIS A 32 24.95 11.46 2.66
C HIS A 32 26.11 10.46 2.65
N LEU A 33 27.33 10.92 2.35
CA LEU A 33 28.53 10.07 2.38
C LEU A 33 28.77 9.46 3.77
N ILE A 34 28.50 10.20 4.84
CA ILE A 34 28.61 9.68 6.22
C ILE A 34 27.65 8.51 6.45
N PHE A 35 26.42 8.59 5.91
CA PHE A 35 25.45 7.50 6.04
C PHE A 35 25.90 6.25 5.28
N GLU A 36 26.42 6.39 4.07
CA GLU A 36 26.97 5.28 3.26
C GLU A 36 28.18 4.63 3.93
N ILE A 37 29.13 5.43 4.43
CA ILE A 37 30.31 4.94 5.16
C ILE A 37 29.90 4.15 6.40
N ARG A 38 28.86 4.59 7.12
CA ARG A 38 28.37 3.87 8.29
C ARG A 38 27.79 2.49 7.91
N GLN A 39 27.05 2.39 6.81
CA GLN A 39 26.51 1.13 6.32
C GLN A 39 27.64 0.18 5.89
N PHE A 40 28.66 0.71 5.22
CA PHE A 40 29.84 -0.04 4.85
C PHE A 40 30.60 -0.59 6.08
N ILE A 41 30.77 0.20 7.14
CA ILE A 41 31.43 -0.24 8.39
C ILE A 41 30.63 -1.36 9.06
N TYR A 42 29.30 -1.26 9.08
CA TYR A 42 28.45 -2.24 9.76
C TYR A 42 28.39 -3.59 9.03
N SER A 43 28.35 -3.59 7.69
CA SER A 43 28.20 -4.81 6.89
C SER A 43 28.94 -4.72 5.54
N PRO A 44 30.29 -4.81 5.54
CA PRO A 44 31.11 -4.50 4.36
C PRO A 44 30.91 -5.49 3.20
N LEU A 45 30.78 -6.80 3.49
CA LEU A 45 30.56 -7.81 2.44
C LEU A 45 29.22 -7.60 1.74
N SER A 46 28.13 -7.46 2.51
CA SER A 46 26.79 -7.22 1.95
C SER A 46 26.75 -5.93 1.15
N TRP A 47 27.47 -4.91 1.63
CA TRP A 47 27.50 -3.61 0.98
C TRP A 47 28.24 -3.65 -0.37
N ILE A 48 29.38 -4.35 -0.46
CA ILE A 48 30.16 -4.53 -1.71
C ILE A 48 29.42 -5.43 -2.72
N THR A 49 28.62 -6.38 -2.25
CA THR A 49 27.89 -7.27 -3.16
C THR A 49 26.65 -6.64 -3.78
N ASP A 50 26.14 -5.56 -3.18
CA ASP A 50 24.94 -4.90 -3.65
C ASP A 50 25.29 -3.83 -4.69
N VAL A 51 24.82 -4.05 -5.92
CA VAL A 51 25.05 -3.16 -7.07
C VAL A 51 24.45 -1.77 -6.82
N TRP A 52 23.36 -1.67 -6.05
CA TRP A 52 22.67 -0.41 -5.80
C TRP A 52 23.52 0.58 -4.99
N ASN A 53 24.35 0.09 -4.07
CA ASN A 53 25.24 0.94 -3.26
C ASN A 53 26.27 1.69 -4.11
N TYR A 54 26.72 1.09 -5.23
CA TYR A 54 27.63 1.76 -6.17
C TYR A 54 26.94 2.89 -6.92
N PHE A 55 25.69 2.67 -7.35
CA PHE A 55 24.88 3.71 -7.96
C PHE A 55 24.61 4.85 -6.98
N ASP A 56 24.33 4.53 -5.71
CA ASP A 56 24.10 5.52 -4.67
C ASP A 56 25.32 6.40 -4.38
N ILE A 57 26.51 5.80 -4.32
CA ILE A 57 27.77 6.55 -4.26
C ILE A 57 27.97 7.41 -5.50
N GLY A 58 27.74 6.87 -6.69
CA GLY A 58 27.86 7.62 -7.94
C GLY A 58 26.99 8.87 -7.94
N ALA A 59 25.72 8.73 -7.54
CA ALA A 59 24.77 9.82 -7.44
C ALA A 59 25.12 10.86 -6.34
N ILE A 60 25.97 10.52 -5.38
CA ILE A 60 26.50 11.46 -4.37
C ILE A 60 27.77 12.14 -4.92
N LEU A 61 28.74 11.37 -5.41
CA LEU A 61 30.06 11.86 -5.79
C LEU A 61 30.02 12.75 -7.04
N PHE A 62 29.29 12.36 -8.08
CA PHE A 62 29.26 13.11 -9.35
C PHE A 62 28.74 14.55 -9.17
N PRO A 63 27.60 14.80 -8.52
CA PRO A 63 27.12 16.15 -8.26
C PRO A 63 28.05 16.96 -7.35
N VAL A 64 28.70 16.32 -6.36
CA VAL A 64 29.65 17.01 -5.47
C VAL A 64 30.89 17.45 -6.24
N LEU A 65 31.51 16.54 -7.00
CA LEU A 65 32.69 16.84 -7.82
C LEU A 65 32.37 17.91 -8.87
N THR A 66 31.23 17.78 -9.54
CA THR A 66 30.77 18.77 -10.52
C THR A 66 30.51 20.13 -9.86
N SER A 67 29.99 20.16 -8.63
CA SER A 67 29.79 21.43 -7.89
C SER A 67 31.11 22.09 -7.50
N ILE A 68 32.11 21.30 -7.10
CA ILE A 68 33.44 21.81 -6.76
C ILE A 68 34.12 22.40 -8.01
N ASP A 69 34.09 21.68 -9.13
CA ASP A 69 34.62 22.18 -10.40
C ASP A 69 33.91 23.45 -10.86
N TRP A 70 32.58 23.52 -10.71
CA TRP A 70 31.81 24.72 -11.05
C TRP A 70 32.18 25.94 -10.22
N LEU A 71 32.45 25.76 -8.92
CA LEU A 71 32.87 26.84 -8.04
C LEU A 71 34.30 27.33 -8.34
N GLN A 72 35.19 26.44 -8.78
CA GLN A 72 36.59 26.78 -9.05
C GLN A 72 36.77 27.39 -10.45
N SER A 73 36.18 26.77 -11.46
CA SER A 73 36.43 27.06 -12.88
C SER A 73 35.44 28.07 -13.46
N SER A 74 34.39 28.47 -12.71
CA SER A 74 33.26 29.34 -13.13
C SER A 74 32.47 28.83 -14.35
N THR A 75 32.92 27.74 -14.96
CA THR A 75 32.41 27.10 -16.15
C THR A 75 32.50 25.60 -15.90
N THR A 76 31.47 24.86 -16.31
CA THR A 76 31.46 23.40 -16.22
C THR A 76 31.20 22.80 -17.57
N PRO A 77 31.83 21.66 -17.87
CA PRO A 77 31.48 20.92 -19.04
C PRO A 77 30.04 20.41 -18.93
N ILE A 78 29.26 20.65 -19.99
CA ILE A 78 27.85 20.24 -20.07
C ILE A 78 27.69 18.74 -19.78
N TRP A 79 28.60 17.91 -20.30
CA TRP A 79 28.55 16.46 -20.10
C TRP A 79 28.62 16.06 -18.61
N ALA A 80 29.40 16.75 -17.78
CA ALA A 80 29.52 16.42 -16.35
C ALA A 80 28.24 16.78 -15.59
N VAL A 81 27.62 17.91 -15.96
CA VAL A 81 26.31 18.32 -15.45
C VAL A 81 25.23 17.31 -15.87
N THR A 82 25.22 16.88 -17.14
CA THR A 82 24.25 15.90 -17.64
C THR A 82 24.38 14.54 -16.95
N ILE A 83 25.61 14.02 -16.78
CA ILE A 83 25.83 12.75 -16.07
C ILE A 83 25.39 12.86 -14.60
N SER A 84 25.72 13.98 -13.95
CA SER A 84 25.31 14.23 -12.57
C SER A 84 23.79 14.28 -12.42
N ILE A 85 23.06 14.93 -13.34
CA ILE A 85 21.60 14.95 -13.35
C ILE A 85 21.04 13.55 -13.55
N LEU A 86 21.55 12.81 -14.54
CA LEU A 86 21.07 11.46 -14.85
C LEU A 86 21.18 10.51 -13.65
N LEU A 87 22.33 10.54 -12.96
CA LEU A 87 22.53 9.71 -11.76
C LEU A 87 21.60 10.12 -10.60
N LEU A 88 21.34 11.42 -10.44
CA LEU A 88 20.39 11.91 -9.43
C LEU A 88 18.96 11.52 -9.73
N GLU A 89 18.54 11.59 -10.99
CA GLU A 89 17.21 11.15 -11.44
C GLU A 89 17.04 9.64 -11.29
N LEU A 90 18.08 8.86 -11.62
CA LEU A 90 18.07 7.41 -11.41
C LEU A 90 17.90 7.06 -9.92
N LYS A 91 18.63 7.72 -9.02
CA LYS A 91 18.48 7.55 -7.56
C LYS A 91 17.07 7.93 -7.07
N PHE A 92 16.48 8.98 -7.65
CA PHE A 92 15.12 9.39 -7.33
C PHE A 92 14.09 8.35 -7.78
N ILE A 93 14.28 7.70 -8.94
CA ILE A 93 13.44 6.60 -9.40
C ILE A 93 13.51 5.42 -8.43
N THR A 94 14.71 5.03 -7.97
CA THR A 94 14.89 3.96 -6.98
C THR A 94 14.13 4.25 -5.68
N PHE A 95 14.02 5.53 -5.27
CA PHE A 95 13.21 5.91 -4.11
C PHE A 95 11.71 5.66 -4.31
N PHE A 96 11.17 5.83 -5.53
CA PHE A 96 9.77 5.50 -5.82
C PHE A 96 9.50 4.01 -5.93
N CYS A 97 10.51 3.19 -6.29
CA CYS A 97 10.37 1.73 -6.23
C CYS A 97 10.06 1.23 -4.80
N ALA A 98 10.46 1.98 -3.77
CA ALA A 98 10.16 1.65 -2.37
C ALA A 98 8.76 2.08 -1.90
N ILE A 99 8.01 2.87 -2.68
CA ILE A 99 6.68 3.38 -2.29
C ILE A 99 5.58 2.52 -2.94
N GLU A 100 4.78 1.89 -2.09
CA GLU A 100 3.74 0.90 -2.45
C GLU A 100 2.65 1.44 -3.40
N PHE A 101 2.47 2.78 -3.47
CA PHE A 101 1.42 3.46 -4.23
C PHE A 101 1.50 3.25 -5.76
N GLY A 102 2.65 2.83 -6.30
CA GLY A 102 2.86 2.53 -7.72
C GLY A 102 3.09 1.05 -8.05
N GLY A 103 2.95 0.15 -7.06
CA GLY A 103 3.50 -1.22 -7.13
C GLY A 103 3.05 -2.06 -8.31
N THR A 104 1.84 -1.87 -8.84
CA THR A 104 1.32 -2.64 -9.99
C THR A 104 2.01 -2.30 -11.31
N HIS A 105 2.25 -1.01 -11.58
CA HIS A 105 2.91 -0.56 -12.81
C HIS A 105 4.41 -0.84 -12.74
N TRP A 106 5.02 -0.64 -11.57
CA TRP A 106 6.42 -0.97 -11.34
C TRP A 106 6.68 -2.48 -11.36
N ALA A 107 5.78 -3.31 -10.83
CA ALA A 107 5.87 -4.77 -10.96
C ALA A 107 5.81 -5.22 -12.43
N MET A 108 5.05 -4.54 -13.28
CA MET A 108 5.01 -4.83 -14.72
C MET A 108 6.34 -4.45 -15.39
N ILE A 109 6.91 -3.28 -15.08
CA ILE A 109 8.20 -2.84 -15.62
C ILE A 109 9.34 -3.76 -15.15
N ILE A 110 9.37 -4.12 -13.86
CA ILE A 110 10.34 -5.09 -13.31
C ILE A 110 10.16 -6.47 -13.95
N GLY A 111 8.91 -6.91 -14.20
CA GLY A 111 8.64 -8.15 -14.91
C GLY A 111 9.23 -8.16 -16.31
N ILE A 112 9.07 -7.06 -17.06
CA ILE A 112 9.66 -6.91 -18.40
C ILE A 112 11.19 -6.85 -18.33
N ILE A 113 11.77 -6.14 -17.36
CA ILE A 113 13.24 -6.08 -17.17
C ILE A 113 13.80 -7.46 -16.83
N SER A 114 13.14 -8.21 -15.94
CA SER A 114 13.52 -9.58 -15.59
C SER A 114 13.45 -10.52 -16.79
N GLU A 115 12.44 -10.37 -17.65
CA GLU A 115 12.31 -11.16 -18.87
C GLU A 115 13.42 -10.82 -19.87
N ILE A 116 13.72 -9.53 -20.05
CA ILE A 116 14.83 -9.05 -20.89
C ILE A 116 16.18 -9.56 -20.34
N GLU A 117 16.43 -9.47 -19.04
CA GLU A 117 17.65 -10.01 -18.42
C GLU A 117 17.79 -11.52 -18.62
N LEU A 118 16.68 -12.27 -18.52
CA LEU A 118 16.67 -13.71 -18.78
C LEU A 118 17.01 -14.05 -20.24
N PHE A 119 16.59 -13.20 -21.19
CA PHE A 119 16.98 -13.32 -22.61
C PHE A 119 18.47 -13.06 -22.87
N TYR A 120 19.12 -12.22 -22.07
CA TYR A 120 20.54 -11.85 -22.23
C TYR A 120 21.52 -12.65 -21.34
N MET A 121 21.02 -13.52 -20.45
CA MET A 121 21.84 -14.36 -19.57
C MET A 121 22.37 -15.63 -20.28
N LEU A 122 23.61 -16.01 -19.98
CA LEU A 122 24.21 -17.25 -20.50
C LEU A 122 23.68 -18.49 -19.75
N PRO A 123 23.59 -19.68 -20.37
CA PRO A 123 23.04 -20.90 -19.76
C PRO A 123 23.73 -21.38 -18.46
N TYR A 124 24.94 -20.89 -18.20
CA TYR A 124 25.66 -21.15 -16.96
C TYR A 124 25.20 -20.25 -15.81
N GLN A 125 24.82 -19.00 -16.09
CA GLN A 125 24.28 -18.05 -15.10
C GLN A 125 22.87 -18.45 -14.67
N CYS A 126 22.06 -19.00 -15.59
CA CYS A 126 20.70 -19.49 -15.31
C CYS A 126 20.63 -20.64 -14.29
N ARG A 127 21.77 -21.28 -13.96
CA ARG A 127 21.85 -22.41 -13.03
C ARG A 127 22.40 -22.04 -11.65
N LYS A 128 22.65 -20.75 -11.39
CA LYS A 128 23.09 -20.25 -10.08
C LYS A 128 21.92 -19.80 -9.22
N ASN A 129 21.71 -20.52 -8.12
CA ASN A 129 20.57 -20.34 -7.19
C ASN A 129 20.56 -19.00 -6.45
N ASN A 130 21.67 -18.24 -6.51
CA ASN A 130 21.85 -16.96 -5.85
C ASN A 130 21.71 -15.75 -6.80
N TRP A 131 21.51 -15.99 -8.10
CA TRP A 131 21.29 -14.94 -9.10
C TRP A 131 19.80 -14.69 -9.37
N PHE A 132 18.94 -15.64 -9.03
CA PHE A 132 17.50 -15.47 -9.12
C PHE A 132 16.93 -15.29 -7.71
N PRO A 133 15.88 -14.45 -7.56
CA PRO A 133 15.06 -14.47 -6.36
C PRO A 133 14.57 -15.90 -6.11
N GLU A 134 14.68 -16.38 -4.87
CA GLU A 134 14.19 -17.72 -4.49
C GLU A 134 12.70 -17.89 -4.81
N ILE A 135 11.97 -16.78 -4.83
CA ILE A 135 10.55 -16.71 -5.17
C ILE A 135 10.35 -15.51 -6.10
N ILE A 136 10.04 -15.78 -7.37
CA ILE A 136 9.46 -14.78 -8.26
C ILE A 136 7.97 -14.78 -7.97
N PHE A 137 7.47 -13.79 -7.22
CA PHE A 137 6.05 -13.63 -6.96
C PHE A 137 5.33 -13.21 -8.25
N TYR A 138 4.99 -14.19 -9.09
CA TYR A 138 4.04 -13.96 -10.16
C TYR A 138 2.67 -13.79 -9.48
N ARG A 139 2.11 -12.59 -9.54
CA ARG A 139 0.75 -12.33 -9.06
C ARG A 139 -0.23 -13.01 -10.00
N PHE A 140 -0.39 -14.32 -9.82
CA PHE A 140 -1.26 -15.14 -10.64
C PHE A 140 -2.66 -15.17 -10.03
N SER A 141 -3.69 -14.92 -10.84
CA SER A 141 -5.08 -15.05 -10.38
C SER A 141 -5.36 -16.52 -10.06
N LEU A 142 -5.80 -16.80 -8.84
CA LEU A 142 -6.22 -18.14 -8.43
C LEU A 142 -7.37 -18.65 -9.31
N ASP A 143 -8.29 -17.77 -9.73
CA ASP A 143 -9.39 -18.13 -10.63
C ASP A 143 -8.88 -18.70 -11.96
N LYS A 144 -7.87 -18.05 -12.55
CA LYS A 144 -7.20 -18.55 -13.77
C LYS A 144 -6.48 -19.87 -13.52
N LEU A 145 -5.91 -20.06 -12.32
CA LEU A 145 -5.25 -21.31 -11.93
C LEU A 145 -6.24 -22.46 -11.87
N TYR A 146 -7.39 -22.23 -11.23
CA TYR A 146 -8.45 -23.21 -11.15
C TYR A 146 -9.02 -23.55 -12.53
N ASP A 147 -9.20 -22.57 -13.42
CA ASP A 147 -9.65 -22.82 -14.80
C ASP A 147 -8.68 -23.73 -15.56
N ILE A 148 -7.38 -23.42 -15.53
CA ILE A 148 -6.33 -24.23 -16.16
C ILE A 148 -6.29 -25.65 -15.56
N ILE A 149 -6.31 -25.77 -14.23
CA ILE A 149 -6.30 -27.07 -13.55
C ILE A 149 -7.55 -27.88 -13.91
N SER A 150 -8.72 -27.24 -14.00
CA SER A 150 -9.97 -27.89 -14.38
C SER A 150 -9.95 -28.42 -15.81
N LYS A 151 -9.43 -27.63 -16.76
CA LYS A 151 -9.24 -28.04 -18.16
C LYS A 151 -8.30 -29.24 -18.27
N ILE A 152 -7.22 -29.23 -17.49
CA ILE A 152 -6.24 -30.33 -17.47
C ILE A 152 -6.81 -31.59 -16.81
N LYS A 153 -7.51 -31.47 -15.67
CA LYS A 153 -8.18 -32.61 -14.99
C LYS A 153 -9.26 -33.24 -15.89
N ASN A 154 -9.99 -32.42 -16.65
CA ASN A 154 -11.07 -32.87 -17.53
C ASN A 154 -10.60 -33.33 -18.92
N ASN A 155 -9.28 -33.36 -19.19
CA ASN A 155 -8.68 -33.69 -20.49
C ASN A 155 -9.20 -32.83 -21.68
N ASN A 156 -9.67 -31.62 -21.41
CA ASN A 156 -10.21 -30.69 -22.41
C ASN A 156 -9.19 -29.59 -22.74
N TRP A 157 -7.91 -29.95 -22.90
CA TRP A 157 -6.85 -28.99 -23.24
C TRP A 157 -6.88 -28.70 -24.74
N ASP A 158 -7.37 -27.51 -25.12
CA ASP A 158 -7.47 -27.02 -26.51
C ASP A 158 -6.63 -25.74 -26.75
N ASP A 159 -5.81 -25.34 -25.78
CA ASP A 159 -4.97 -24.15 -25.95
C ASP A 159 -3.79 -24.46 -26.88
N THR A 160 -3.41 -23.48 -27.71
CA THR A 160 -2.30 -23.56 -28.69
C THR A 160 -0.91 -23.74 -28.07
N ILE A 161 -0.84 -23.76 -26.75
CA ILE A 161 0.38 -23.84 -25.94
C ILE A 161 0.55 -25.28 -25.44
N GLU A 162 1.79 -25.75 -25.39
CA GLU A 162 2.15 -27.05 -24.83
C GLU A 162 1.62 -27.18 -23.39
N LYS A 163 1.03 -28.35 -23.09
CA LYS A 163 0.38 -28.60 -21.80
C LYS A 163 1.36 -28.37 -20.65
N PRO A 164 1.05 -27.48 -19.68
CA PRO A 164 1.95 -27.20 -18.59
C PRO A 164 2.05 -28.39 -17.64
N PHE A 165 3.24 -28.58 -17.06
CA PHE A 165 3.47 -29.59 -16.04
C PHE A 165 2.86 -29.16 -14.70
N LEU A 166 1.98 -29.99 -14.14
CA LEU A 166 1.38 -29.80 -12.82
C LEU A 166 2.03 -30.76 -11.82
N SER A 167 2.65 -30.21 -10.78
CA SER A 167 3.24 -31.02 -9.70
C SER A 167 2.16 -31.54 -8.75
N ASN A 168 2.38 -32.73 -8.18
CA ASN A 168 1.48 -33.32 -7.19
C ASN A 168 1.35 -32.46 -5.92
N SER A 169 2.42 -31.75 -5.54
CA SER A 169 2.40 -30.83 -4.40
C SER A 169 1.46 -29.65 -4.63
N LEU A 170 1.45 -29.10 -5.86
CA LEU A 170 0.57 -27.99 -6.22
C LEU A 170 -0.90 -28.42 -6.21
N LEU A 171 -1.22 -29.60 -6.76
CA LEU A 171 -2.57 -30.15 -6.73
C LEU A 171 -3.10 -30.33 -5.31
N LYS A 172 -2.25 -30.79 -4.39
CA LYS A 172 -2.60 -30.95 -2.97
C LYS A 172 -2.91 -29.60 -2.31
N ILE A 173 -2.10 -28.57 -2.57
CA ILE A 173 -2.31 -27.22 -2.01
C ILE A 173 -3.62 -26.62 -2.55
N VAL A 174 -3.87 -26.75 -3.85
CA VAL A 174 -5.05 -26.21 -4.52
C VAL A 174 -6.34 -26.88 -4.03
N ASP A 175 -6.34 -28.21 -3.85
CA ASP A 175 -7.53 -28.92 -3.35
C ASP A 175 -7.79 -28.58 -1.85
N ILE A 176 -6.76 -28.28 -1.05
CA ILE A 176 -6.90 -27.80 0.34
C ILE A 176 -7.57 -26.41 0.38
N ASP A 177 -7.03 -25.45 -0.37
CA ASP A 177 -7.56 -24.08 -0.41
C ASP A 177 -9.03 -24.06 -0.86
N LYS A 178 -9.38 -24.85 -1.88
CA LYS A 178 -10.77 -24.92 -2.37
C LYS A 178 -11.74 -25.41 -1.29
N THR A 179 -11.33 -26.41 -0.51
CA THR A 179 -12.17 -27.00 0.54
C THR A 179 -12.41 -26.00 1.68
N GLU A 180 -11.36 -25.28 2.10
CA GLU A 180 -11.48 -24.24 3.13
C GLU A 180 -12.33 -23.05 2.66
N ILE A 181 -12.19 -22.64 1.39
CA ILE A 181 -12.99 -21.57 0.80
C ILE A 181 -14.48 -21.97 0.71
N GLU A 182 -14.80 -23.20 0.30
CA GLU A 182 -16.18 -23.68 0.26
C GLU A 182 -16.81 -23.74 1.67
N GLU A 183 -16.06 -24.16 2.69
CA GLU A 183 -16.56 -24.19 4.08
C GLU A 183 -16.81 -22.78 4.63
N VAL A 184 -15.91 -21.83 4.36
CA VAL A 184 -16.04 -20.43 4.79
C VAL A 184 -17.21 -19.74 4.08
N THR A 185 -17.37 -19.95 2.77
CA THR A 185 -18.48 -19.36 1.99
C THR A 185 -19.83 -19.89 2.46
N GLN A 186 -19.94 -21.17 2.80
CA GLN A 186 -21.17 -21.74 3.31
C GLN A 186 -21.53 -21.20 4.70
N LYS A 187 -20.54 -21.10 5.61
CA LYS A 187 -20.71 -20.46 6.92
C LYS A 187 -21.12 -18.99 6.80
N ALA A 188 -20.58 -18.26 5.83
CA ALA A 188 -20.95 -16.87 5.57
C ALA A 188 -22.41 -16.74 5.11
N ALA A 189 -22.87 -17.62 4.21
CA ALA A 189 -24.26 -17.64 3.74
C ALA A 189 -25.27 -17.95 4.85
N ASP A 190 -24.92 -18.81 5.80
CA ASP A 190 -25.79 -19.11 6.95
C ASP A 190 -25.81 -17.97 7.97
N ASN A 191 -24.70 -17.26 8.17
CA ASN A 191 -24.65 -16.07 9.00
C ASN A 191 -25.49 -14.92 8.44
N GLU A 192 -25.53 -14.74 7.11
CA GLU A 192 -26.36 -13.72 6.47
C GLU A 192 -27.87 -13.94 6.74
N LYS A 193 -28.32 -15.20 6.70
CA LYS A 193 -29.71 -15.55 7.07
C LYS A 193 -30.03 -15.23 8.54
N ILE A 194 -29.05 -15.36 9.44
CA ILE A 194 -29.22 -15.02 10.86
C ILE A 194 -29.32 -13.49 11.03
N ILE A 195 -28.49 -12.71 10.33
CA ILE A 195 -28.54 -11.24 10.36
C ILE A 195 -29.92 -10.74 9.91
N GLN A 196 -30.46 -11.27 8.82
CA GLN A 196 -31.80 -10.88 8.33
C GLN A 196 -32.91 -11.16 9.36
N LYS A 197 -32.81 -12.29 10.09
CA LYS A 197 -33.75 -12.59 11.18
C LYS A 197 -33.61 -11.63 12.36
N LEU A 198 -32.39 -11.23 12.71
CA LEU A 198 -32.12 -10.27 13.77
C LEU A 198 -32.67 -8.87 13.42
N GLU A 199 -32.44 -8.40 12.19
CA GLU A 199 -32.98 -7.12 11.71
C GLU A 199 -34.52 -7.08 11.74
N HIS A 200 -35.16 -8.20 11.40
CA HIS A 200 -36.62 -8.33 11.50
C HIS A 200 -37.10 -8.23 12.95
N ASN A 201 -36.42 -8.92 13.87
CA ASN A 201 -36.75 -8.88 15.29
C ASN A 201 -36.53 -7.48 15.89
N GLU A 202 -35.49 -6.77 15.50
CA GLU A 202 -35.24 -5.40 15.95
C GLU A 202 -36.36 -4.45 15.54
N LYS A 203 -36.85 -4.55 14.29
CA LYS A 203 -38.03 -3.80 13.82
C LYS A 203 -39.30 -4.12 14.63
N MET A 204 -39.47 -5.36 15.05
CA MET A 204 -40.61 -5.75 15.90
C MET A 204 -40.50 -5.17 17.31
N ILE A 205 -39.30 -5.17 17.90
CA ILE A 205 -39.04 -4.57 19.22
C ILE A 205 -39.32 -3.07 19.18
N GLN A 206 -38.85 -2.35 18.16
CA GLN A 206 -39.11 -0.92 18.01
C GLN A 206 -40.61 -0.59 17.99
N LYS A 207 -41.42 -1.39 17.28
CA LYS A 207 -42.88 -1.22 17.26
C LYS A 207 -43.52 -1.48 18.63
N LEU A 208 -43.02 -2.46 19.38
CA LEU A 208 -43.50 -2.73 20.74
C LEU A 208 -43.19 -1.57 21.68
N THR A 209 -41.95 -1.05 21.64
CA THR A 209 -41.53 0.11 22.44
C THR A 209 -42.36 1.35 22.12
N GLU A 210 -42.68 1.60 20.83
CA GLU A 210 -43.55 2.73 20.45
C GLU A 210 -44.97 2.57 21.02
N ASN A 211 -45.51 1.35 21.03
CA ASN A 211 -46.82 1.07 21.62
C ASN A 211 -46.80 1.21 23.15
N GLU A 212 -45.74 0.76 23.82
CA GLU A 212 -45.56 0.95 25.27
C GLU A 212 -45.53 2.43 25.63
N ASN A 213 -44.76 3.25 24.89
CA ASN A 213 -44.70 4.69 25.12
C ASN A 213 -46.08 5.37 24.97
N LYS A 214 -46.89 4.95 23.99
CA LYS A 214 -48.26 5.44 23.83
C LYS A 214 -49.17 5.08 25.01
N LEU A 215 -48.98 3.90 25.61
CA LEU A 215 -49.73 3.47 26.79
C LEU A 215 -49.32 4.25 28.03
N ILE A 216 -48.01 4.48 28.22
CA ILE A 216 -47.47 5.29 29.33
C ILE A 216 -48.05 6.71 29.26
N GLN A 217 -48.07 7.35 28.10
CA GLN A 217 -48.64 8.69 27.95
C GLN A 217 -50.12 8.75 28.37
N LYS A 218 -50.92 7.75 27.96
CA LYS A 218 -52.33 7.66 28.36
C LYS A 218 -52.50 7.49 29.87
N LEU A 219 -51.60 6.75 30.53
CA LEU A 219 -51.62 6.59 31.98
C LEU A 219 -51.28 7.90 32.70
N GLU A 220 -50.28 8.65 32.23
CA GLU A 220 -49.94 9.96 32.78
C GLU A 220 -51.08 10.97 32.65
N ASP A 221 -51.75 10.98 31.49
CA ASP A 221 -52.90 11.86 31.26
C ASP A 221 -54.07 11.51 32.21
N ASN A 222 -54.32 10.20 32.41
CA ASN A 222 -55.31 9.75 33.39
C ASN A 222 -54.93 10.12 34.83
N GLU A 223 -53.65 10.04 35.20
CA GLU A 223 -53.19 10.42 36.54
C GLU A 223 -53.38 11.92 36.82
N LYS A 224 -53.11 12.78 35.83
CA LYS A 224 -53.39 14.22 35.92
C LYS A 224 -54.88 14.50 36.17
N ILE A 225 -55.77 13.83 35.42
CA ILE A 225 -57.22 13.96 35.60
C ILE A 225 -57.62 13.57 37.03
N ILE A 226 -57.08 12.48 37.56
CA ILE A 226 -57.37 12.05 38.95
C ILE A 226 -56.90 13.09 39.97
N GLN A 227 -55.73 13.71 39.77
CA GLN A 227 -55.26 14.77 40.66
C GLN A 227 -56.15 16.03 40.62
N GLU A 228 -56.63 16.41 39.44
CA GLU A 228 -57.59 17.53 39.30
C GLU A 228 -58.92 17.23 39.98
N LEU A 229 -59.46 16.03 39.79
CA LEU A 229 -60.68 15.58 40.47
C LEU A 229 -60.52 15.61 42.01
N LYS A 230 -59.37 15.15 42.53
CA LYS A 230 -59.07 15.23 43.97
C LYS A 230 -59.06 16.67 44.48
N LYS A 231 -58.45 17.61 43.73
CA LYS A 231 -58.46 19.04 44.09
C LYS A 231 -59.87 19.62 44.11
N PHE A 232 -60.71 19.26 43.14
CA PHE A 232 -62.09 19.72 43.08
C PHE A 232 -62.92 19.22 44.28
N LEU A 233 -62.81 17.93 44.61
CA LEU A 233 -63.46 17.32 45.77
C LEU A 233 -63.05 17.97 47.10
N MET A 234 -61.75 18.24 47.30
CA MET A 234 -61.26 18.97 48.48
C MET A 234 -61.91 20.35 48.60
N LYS A 235 -61.95 21.11 47.51
CA LYS A 235 -62.56 22.44 47.49
C LYS A 235 -64.07 22.40 47.80
N GLU A 236 -64.78 21.38 47.33
CA GLU A 236 -66.21 21.21 47.58
C GLU A 236 -66.52 20.74 49.01
N LEU A 237 -65.60 20.04 49.66
CA LEU A 237 -65.68 19.71 51.09
C LEU A 237 -65.45 20.96 51.96
N GLU A 238 -64.42 21.74 51.66
CA GLU A 238 -64.12 23.01 52.35
C GLU A 238 -65.29 24.00 52.27
N LEU A 239 -65.99 24.08 51.13
CA LEU A 239 -67.19 24.91 50.97
C LEU A 239 -68.37 24.43 51.83
N ARG A 240 -68.54 23.11 51.99
CA ARG A 240 -69.60 22.50 52.82
C ARG A 240 -69.36 22.64 54.32
N GLU A 241 -68.11 22.78 54.75
CA GLU A 241 -67.76 23.01 56.16
C GLU A 241 -67.89 24.48 56.60
N MET A 242 -68.12 25.41 55.65
CA MET A 242 -68.33 26.85 55.91
C MET A 242 -69.80 27.30 55.91
N GLU A 243 -70.75 26.41 55.60
CA GLU A 243 -72.21 26.62 55.73
C GLU A 243 -72.75 26.06 57.06
#